data_AF-A0A7Z9UT06-F1
#
_entry.id   AF-A0A7Z9UT06-F1
#
_cell.length_a   1.000
_cell.length_b   1.000
_cell.length_c   1.000
_cell.angle_alpha   90.00
_cell.angle_beta   90.00
_cell.angle_gamma   90.00
#
_symmetry.space_group_name_H-M   'P 1'
#
loop_
_entity.id
_entity.type
_entity.pdbx_description
1 polymer ?
#
loop_
_entity_poly.entity_id
_entity_poly.type
_entity_poly.pdbx_seq_one_letter_code
_entity_poly.pdbx_strand_id
1 'polypeptide(L)'
;FHNAKFDLAMLHRLGLRIDSRMTKVFCTMIASRLLDAGRQSKLLFQLERKHKKVLDENRLCPEIQSYFKAHRINLSESVKIDIRNKPIPGTNNSYVKQWHVSDEVLDRQFQIVSERGEVNVFEKIRHRLQDVVWRYLDGTTIGKEEQTSDWTAEKLTESQLDYAARDVHILLDLQEVLSRKLQQQNLTRVAEIEFNCLPATMMMELAGMKVDLQKLETTRRFVERMCEEASSAFSAVFGQVNLNSPSQVKQALQAKGVKCDSTGQEVLKPLAGKYPQIASLLSYRKYAAMLKKLDELKNVHPVTGRIHPQFDPLNAYTGRFSCSKPNLQNIPRDENVGVDESIRACFVPQEGFQFVLADYSQAELRIAAEISQDRLMIKVFKSGQDLHQLTASRVLEKPIDQITSSERQCAKALNFGLIYGMGSSGLAAYASSQFGVPMTETEADRYREKFFDTYRGVRTWHDKEKLNPHREELRTRSGRLIHFAGKGFTQRLNTPVQSLAADLIKVALAILVRKLEQREARIICMIHDEVVVESEKSITGEIEAIVKAAMLQAGEGLLTHVPLEVDISVADSWAGK
;
A
#
# COMPACT_ATOMS: atom_id res chain seq x y z
N PHE A 1 4.04 22.70 1.25
CA PHE A 1 2.60 22.71 0.92
C PHE A 1 1.84 23.89 1.53
N HIS A 2 2.45 24.78 2.32
CA HIS A 2 2.05 26.20 2.26
C HIS A 2 2.45 26.85 0.91
N ASN A 3 3.57 26.45 0.28
CA ASN A 3 4.07 27.05 -0.98
C ASN A 3 4.23 26.11 -2.20
N ALA A 4 3.64 24.91 -2.18
CA ALA A 4 3.61 24.09 -3.40
C ALA A 4 2.56 24.63 -4.38
N LYS A 5 3.01 25.36 -5.42
CA LYS A 5 2.15 25.72 -6.55
C LYS A 5 1.91 24.47 -7.40
N PHE A 6 0.69 23.92 -7.33
CA PHE A 6 0.23 22.91 -8.29
C PHE A 6 0.13 23.57 -9.67
N ASP A 7 1.05 23.24 -10.58
CA ASP A 7 0.99 23.71 -11.96
C ASP A 7 -0.02 22.90 -12.77
N LEU A 8 -1.22 23.45 -12.97
CA LEU A 8 -2.23 22.90 -13.90
C LEU A 8 -1.68 22.72 -15.33
N ALA A 9 -0.70 23.52 -15.74
CA ALA A 9 -0.05 23.34 -17.03
C ALA A 9 0.84 22.09 -17.10
N MET A 10 1.37 21.61 -15.98
CA MET A 10 2.15 20.36 -15.90
C MET A 10 1.23 19.16 -16.08
N LEU A 11 0.08 19.13 -15.39
CA LEU A 11 -0.91 18.05 -15.52
C LEU A 11 -1.41 17.87 -16.97
N HIS A 12 -1.72 18.98 -17.67
CA HIS A 12 -2.09 18.93 -19.09
C HIS A 12 -0.90 18.49 -19.99
N ARG A 13 0.35 18.81 -19.65
CA ARG A 13 1.53 18.38 -20.42
C ARG A 13 1.87 16.88 -20.25
N LEU A 14 1.40 16.26 -19.17
CA LEU A 14 1.66 14.85 -18.84
C LEU A 14 0.65 13.86 -19.45
N GLY A 15 -0.33 14.30 -20.25
CA GLY A 15 -1.30 13.41 -20.89
C GLY A 15 -2.21 12.61 -19.94
N LEU A 16 -2.11 12.86 -18.63
CA LEU A 16 -2.90 12.21 -17.60
C LEU A 16 -4.38 12.60 -17.77
N ARG A 17 -5.23 11.61 -18.13
CA ARG A 17 -6.68 11.81 -18.07
C ARG A 17 -7.08 12.06 -16.61
N ILE A 18 -7.57 13.26 -16.34
CA ILE A 18 -8.24 13.57 -15.08
C ILE A 18 -9.51 12.73 -15.06
N ASP A 19 -9.54 11.68 -14.23
CA ASP A 19 -10.76 10.90 -14.01
C ASP A 19 -11.69 11.60 -13.02
N SER A 20 -12.93 11.12 -12.91
CA SER A 20 -13.95 11.74 -12.04
C SER A 20 -13.60 11.74 -10.54
N ARG A 21 -12.57 10.99 -10.11
CA ARG A 21 -12.06 11.01 -8.73
C ARG A 21 -11.04 12.14 -8.57
N MET A 22 -10.12 12.27 -9.53
CA MET A 22 -9.14 13.35 -9.57
C MET A 22 -9.79 14.73 -9.77
N THR A 23 -10.81 14.86 -10.63
CA THR A 23 -11.53 16.14 -10.81
C THR A 23 -12.17 16.59 -9.50
N LYS A 24 -12.82 15.68 -8.76
CA LYS A 24 -13.44 16.00 -7.46
C LYS A 24 -12.41 16.41 -6.42
N VAL A 25 -11.29 15.70 -6.33
CA VAL A 25 -10.15 16.08 -5.47
C VAL A 25 -9.64 17.49 -5.78
N PHE A 26 -9.54 17.85 -7.07
CA PHE A 26 -9.02 19.16 -7.49
C PHE A 26 -10.03 20.30 -7.27
N CYS A 27 -11.29 20.12 -7.67
CA CYS A 27 -12.34 21.13 -7.53
C CYS A 27 -12.59 21.52 -6.07
N THR A 28 -12.65 20.54 -5.15
CA THR A 28 -12.89 20.87 -3.74
C THR A 28 -11.61 21.30 -3.01
N MET A 29 -10.40 21.00 -3.52
CA MET A 29 -9.16 21.63 -3.01
C MET A 29 -9.16 23.14 -3.29
N ILE A 30 -9.71 23.53 -4.45
CA ILE A 30 -9.95 24.93 -4.81
C ILE A 30 -11.06 25.52 -3.93
N ALA A 31 -12.20 24.81 -3.75
CA ALA A 31 -13.29 25.27 -2.89
C ALA A 31 -12.87 25.46 -1.43
N SER A 32 -12.08 24.55 -0.86
CA SER A 32 -11.58 24.63 0.52
C SER A 32 -10.74 25.90 0.75
N ARG A 33 -9.88 26.27 -0.21
CA ARG A 33 -9.08 27.52 -0.14
C ARG A 33 -9.91 28.79 -0.35
N LEU A 34 -11.04 28.70 -1.04
CA LEU A 34 -11.97 29.83 -1.20
C LEU A 34 -12.82 30.05 0.07
N LEU A 35 -13.13 28.97 0.80
CA LEU A 35 -13.86 29.02 2.08
C LEU A 35 -12.99 29.57 3.24
N ASP A 36 -11.68 29.27 3.26
CA ASP A 36 -10.72 29.84 4.22
C ASP A 36 -10.66 31.39 4.19
N ALA A 37 -11.14 32.04 3.12
CA ALA A 37 -11.07 33.50 2.92
C ALA A 37 -12.23 34.31 3.53
N GLY A 38 -13.19 33.67 4.21
CA GLY A 38 -14.22 34.37 4.99
C GLY A 38 -15.17 35.28 4.19
N ARG A 39 -15.34 35.03 2.88
CA ARG A 39 -16.32 35.74 2.03
C ARG A 39 -17.29 34.75 1.40
N GLN A 40 -18.57 34.88 1.74
CA GLN A 40 -19.63 34.37 0.87
C GLN A 40 -19.63 35.16 -0.46
N SER A 41 -20.14 34.50 -1.51
CA SER A 41 -20.50 35.00 -2.84
C SER A 41 -19.42 35.02 -3.97
N LYS A 42 -19.86 34.45 -5.11
CA LYS A 42 -19.53 34.81 -6.51
C LYS A 42 -18.22 34.38 -7.21
N LEU A 43 -17.35 33.53 -6.66
CA LEU A 43 -16.11 33.13 -7.39
C LEU A 43 -16.03 31.65 -7.82
N LEU A 44 -16.43 31.37 -9.07
CA LEU A 44 -16.07 30.13 -9.79
C LEU A 44 -15.90 30.40 -11.30
N PHE A 45 -15.05 31.39 -11.64
CA PHE A 45 -14.78 31.76 -13.03
C PHE A 45 -13.27 31.83 -13.34
N GLN A 46 -12.88 31.05 -14.36
CA GLN A 46 -11.69 31.18 -15.21
C GLN A 46 -10.27 31.01 -14.61
N LEU A 47 -9.77 29.77 -14.69
CA LEU A 47 -8.38 29.42 -15.03
C LEU A 47 -8.40 28.14 -15.89
N GLU A 48 -7.75 27.98 -17.03
CA GLU A 48 -7.14 28.89 -18.03
C GLU A 48 -6.74 28.01 -19.24
N ARG A 49 -6.88 28.47 -20.51
CA ARG A 49 -6.00 28.23 -21.70
C ARG A 49 -6.72 28.53 -23.03
N LYS A 50 -6.07 28.85 -24.16
CA LYS A 50 -4.69 28.64 -24.71
C LYS A 50 -4.53 29.66 -25.87
N HIS A 51 -3.40 30.24 -26.28
CA HIS A 51 -2.00 29.83 -26.37
C HIS A 51 -1.06 31.08 -26.41
N LYS A 52 0.20 30.93 -25.96
CA LYS A 52 1.36 31.81 -26.26
C LYS A 52 1.18 33.35 -26.07
N LYS A 53 1.18 33.83 -24.82
CA LYS A 53 1.96 35.03 -24.37
C LYS A 53 1.81 35.26 -22.85
N VAL A 54 2.59 36.21 -22.33
CA VAL A 54 2.81 36.54 -20.91
C VAL A 54 1.52 36.95 -20.17
N LEU A 55 1.44 36.65 -18.87
CA LEU A 55 0.39 37.11 -17.95
C LEU A 55 0.55 38.61 -17.65
N ASP A 56 -0.50 39.39 -17.87
CA ASP A 56 -0.58 40.84 -17.63
C ASP A 56 -1.18 41.13 -16.25
N GLU A 57 -0.41 41.78 -15.37
CA GLU A 57 -0.78 42.06 -13.97
C GLU A 57 -2.03 42.97 -13.85
N ASN A 58 -2.29 43.81 -14.85
CA ASN A 58 -3.43 44.74 -14.87
C ASN A 58 -4.79 44.04 -15.05
N ARG A 59 -4.79 42.74 -15.38
CA ARG A 59 -6.00 41.94 -15.65
C ARG A 59 -6.40 41.01 -14.50
N LEU A 60 -5.64 41.02 -13.40
CA LEU A 60 -5.94 40.28 -12.18
C LEU A 60 -6.91 41.08 -11.31
N CYS A 61 -7.75 40.41 -10.51
CA CYS A 61 -8.67 41.14 -9.62
C CYS A 61 -7.89 41.91 -8.52
N PRO A 62 -8.44 43.02 -7.99
CA PRO A 62 -7.74 43.87 -7.03
C PRO A 62 -7.27 43.15 -5.76
N GLU A 63 -7.96 42.09 -5.33
CA GLU A 63 -7.53 41.22 -4.24
C GLU A 63 -6.29 40.38 -4.60
N ILE A 64 -6.18 39.88 -5.83
CA ILE A 64 -5.00 39.14 -6.30
C ILE A 64 -3.84 40.11 -6.58
N GLN A 65 -4.11 41.30 -7.12
CA GLN A 65 -3.10 42.37 -7.23
C GLN A 65 -2.62 42.80 -5.85
N SER A 66 -3.52 42.98 -4.88
CA SER A 66 -3.15 43.31 -3.49
C SER A 66 -2.41 42.16 -2.80
N TYR A 67 -2.76 40.90 -3.10
CA TYR A 67 -2.03 39.73 -2.64
C TYR A 67 -0.61 39.71 -3.23
N PHE A 68 -0.43 39.88 -4.54
CA PHE A 68 0.89 39.93 -5.17
C PHE A 68 1.71 41.15 -4.71
N LYS A 69 1.09 42.31 -4.50
CA LYS A 69 1.71 43.53 -3.97
C LYS A 69 2.10 43.41 -2.49
N ALA A 70 1.27 42.75 -1.67
CA ALA A 70 1.57 42.46 -0.26
C ALA A 70 2.65 41.39 -0.08
N HIS A 71 2.71 40.40 -0.99
CA HIS A 71 3.73 39.35 -1.01
C HIS A 71 4.93 39.70 -1.92
N ARG A 72 4.98 40.93 -2.47
CA ARG A 72 6.02 41.48 -3.36
C ARG A 72 6.43 40.55 -4.52
N ILE A 73 5.45 39.88 -5.13
CA ILE A 73 5.64 39.02 -6.29
C ILE A 73 5.66 39.89 -7.55
N ASN A 74 6.87 40.21 -8.03
CA ASN A 74 7.07 40.91 -9.29
C ASN A 74 7.36 39.89 -10.41
N LEU A 75 6.68 39.97 -11.55
CA LEU A 75 6.69 38.91 -12.57
C LEU A 75 7.85 39.00 -13.60
N SER A 76 8.72 40.01 -13.46
CA SER A 76 9.97 40.14 -14.21
C SER A 76 11.20 39.96 -13.29
N GLU A 77 11.92 38.86 -13.52
CA GLU A 77 13.28 38.55 -13.05
C GLU A 77 13.51 38.25 -11.54
N SER A 78 14.17 37.11 -11.33
CA SER A 78 15.04 36.69 -10.21
C SER A 78 14.79 37.13 -8.73
N VAL A 79 14.52 36.11 -7.90
CA VAL A 79 15.25 35.77 -6.63
C VAL A 79 14.97 36.59 -5.33
N LYS A 80 14.35 35.88 -4.36
CA LYS A 80 14.46 35.88 -2.87
C LYS A 80 13.84 36.98 -1.94
N ILE A 81 12.93 36.49 -1.08
CA ILE A 81 12.86 36.54 0.42
C ILE A 81 12.95 37.91 1.15
N ASP A 82 11.93 38.31 1.95
CA ASP A 82 11.87 38.12 3.43
C ASP A 82 10.57 38.68 4.09
N ILE A 83 10.37 38.38 5.39
CA ILE A 83 9.11 38.25 6.15
C ILE A 83 8.95 39.35 7.24
N ARG A 84 7.68 39.68 7.58
CA ARG A 84 7.13 40.26 8.85
C ARG A 84 5.67 40.70 8.56
N ASN A 85 4.58 40.48 9.31
CA ASN A 85 4.17 39.82 10.57
C ASN A 85 2.63 39.57 10.43
N LYS A 86 1.88 38.73 11.17
CA LYS A 86 2.05 37.69 12.22
C LYS A 86 0.78 36.77 12.17
N PRO A 87 0.72 35.59 12.83
CA PRO A 87 -0.31 34.58 12.56
C PRO A 87 -1.55 34.63 13.49
N ILE A 88 -2.64 33.99 13.04
CA ILE A 88 -3.72 33.43 13.87
C ILE A 88 -3.77 31.91 13.61
N PRO A 89 -3.96 31.02 14.60
CA PRO A 89 -3.64 29.60 14.44
C PRO A 89 -4.83 28.72 13.99
N GLY A 90 -4.60 27.91 12.95
CA GLY A 90 -5.16 26.55 12.83
C GLY A 90 -6.41 26.34 11.98
N THR A 91 -6.21 25.87 10.74
CA THR A 91 -7.11 24.92 10.02
C THR A 91 -6.28 24.04 9.07
N ASN A 92 -6.60 22.74 8.98
CA ASN A 92 -5.83 21.75 8.19
C ASN A 92 -6.47 21.50 6.81
N ASN A 93 -5.69 21.62 5.74
CA ASN A 93 -6.14 21.44 4.35
C ASN A 93 -6.14 19.94 3.94
N SER A 94 -7.20 19.19 4.28
CA SER A 94 -7.37 17.76 3.90
C SER A 94 -8.78 17.37 3.40
N TYR A 95 -9.66 18.35 3.21
CA TYR A 95 -11.13 18.17 3.23
C TYR A 95 -11.82 17.64 1.96
N VAL A 96 -11.16 16.81 1.14
CA VAL A 96 -11.73 16.38 -0.16
C VAL A 96 -11.68 14.89 -0.43
N LYS A 97 -10.46 14.34 -0.46
CA LYS A 97 -10.28 12.89 -0.56
C LYS A 97 -10.94 12.22 0.66
N GLN A 98 -11.14 12.98 1.75
CA GLN A 98 -12.05 12.72 2.86
C GLN A 98 -13.40 12.10 2.52
N TRP A 99 -14.15 12.55 1.51
CA TRP A 99 -15.60 12.24 1.47
C TRP A 99 -16.00 11.02 0.65
N HIS A 100 -15.24 10.67 -0.41
CA HIS A 100 -15.31 9.32 -0.96
C HIS A 100 -14.73 8.30 0.02
N VAL A 101 -13.69 8.68 0.77
CA VAL A 101 -13.15 7.84 1.84
C VAL A 101 -14.12 7.71 3.01
N SER A 102 -14.95 8.70 3.34
CA SER A 102 -15.98 8.58 4.38
C SER A 102 -17.04 7.53 4.03
N ASP A 103 -17.59 7.57 2.81
CA ASP A 103 -18.53 6.54 2.33
C ASP A 103 -17.86 5.17 2.20
N GLU A 104 -16.69 5.11 1.58
CA GLU A 104 -16.01 3.84 1.32
C GLU A 104 -15.39 3.25 2.60
N VAL A 105 -15.04 4.05 3.61
CA VAL A 105 -14.77 3.57 4.98
C VAL A 105 -16.07 3.13 5.62
N LEU A 106 -17.15 3.91 5.59
CA LEU A 106 -18.42 3.50 6.20
C LEU A 106 -18.94 2.18 5.61
N ASP A 107 -18.87 1.96 4.29
CA ASP A 107 -19.34 0.74 3.62
C ASP A 107 -18.38 -0.46 3.69
N ARG A 108 -17.07 -0.22 3.82
CA ARG A 108 -16.10 -1.31 4.08
C ARG A 108 -15.97 -1.62 5.58
N GLN A 109 -16.56 -0.79 6.45
CA GLN A 109 -16.66 -0.97 7.90
C GLN A 109 -18.08 -1.31 8.37
N PHE A 110 -19.08 -1.12 7.52
CA PHE A 110 -20.41 -1.70 7.57
C PHE A 110 -20.64 -2.28 6.18
N GLN A 111 -20.67 -3.61 6.03
CA GLN A 111 -21.62 -4.14 5.05
C GLN A 111 -22.95 -3.46 5.39
N ILE A 112 -23.48 -2.62 4.50
CA ILE A 112 -24.65 -1.81 4.84
C ILE A 112 -25.81 -2.76 5.07
N VAL A 113 -26.01 -3.11 6.35
CA VAL A 113 -27.27 -3.60 6.86
C VAL A 113 -28.23 -2.46 6.60
N SER A 114 -29.04 -2.62 5.56
CA SER A 114 -30.15 -1.73 5.31
C SER A 114 -30.97 -1.61 6.61
N GLU A 115 -31.65 -0.49 6.84
CA GLU A 115 -32.50 -0.30 8.02
C GLU A 115 -33.69 -1.28 8.09
N ARG A 116 -33.76 -2.25 7.16
CA ARG A 116 -34.69 -3.37 7.07
C ARG A 116 -34.11 -4.71 7.57
N GLY A 117 -32.85 -4.75 8.02
CA GLY A 117 -32.24 -5.95 8.61
C GLY A 117 -31.83 -7.05 7.61
N GLU A 118 -31.96 -6.80 6.31
CA GLU A 118 -31.46 -7.74 5.28
C GLU A 118 -29.96 -7.53 5.03
N VAL A 119 -29.16 -8.53 5.44
CA VAL A 119 -27.72 -8.57 5.15
C VAL A 119 -27.53 -9.01 3.70
N ASN A 120 -27.48 -8.05 2.77
CA ASN A 120 -27.32 -8.35 1.35
C ASN A 120 -25.82 -8.53 1.00
N VAL A 121 -25.28 -9.71 1.30
CA VAL A 121 -23.82 -10.03 1.27
C VAL A 121 -23.19 -9.94 -0.14
N PHE A 122 -23.96 -9.79 -1.22
CA PHE A 122 -23.46 -10.00 -2.59
C PHE A 122 -23.74 -8.91 -3.64
N GLU A 123 -24.49 -7.84 -3.36
CA GLU A 123 -24.48 -6.69 -4.27
C GLU A 123 -23.24 -5.81 -4.01
N LYS A 124 -22.44 -5.60 -5.05
CA LYS A 124 -21.27 -4.73 -4.98
C LYS A 124 -21.71 -3.27 -4.87
N ILE A 125 -21.78 -2.79 -3.63
CA ILE A 125 -22.17 -1.44 -3.28
C ILE A 125 -21.30 -0.44 -4.05
N ARG A 126 -21.93 0.65 -4.52
CA ARG A 126 -21.31 1.64 -5.40
C ARG A 126 -21.06 2.93 -4.63
N HIS A 127 -19.88 3.51 -4.84
CA HIS A 127 -19.40 4.75 -4.22
C HIS A 127 -19.36 5.94 -5.19
N ARG A 128 -20.21 5.96 -6.23
CA ARG A 128 -20.32 7.16 -7.08
C ARG A 128 -21.13 8.19 -6.30
N LEU A 129 -20.84 9.48 -6.44
CA LEU A 129 -21.54 10.53 -5.70
C LEU A 129 -23.07 10.37 -5.72
N GLN A 130 -23.68 10.06 -6.86
CA GLN A 130 -25.12 9.77 -6.97
C GLN A 130 -25.62 8.65 -6.03
N ASP A 131 -24.84 7.59 -5.84
CA ASP A 131 -25.18 6.43 -5.01
C ASP A 131 -25.05 6.79 -3.52
N VAL A 132 -24.10 7.66 -3.18
CA VAL A 132 -23.86 8.17 -1.82
C VAL A 132 -24.93 9.20 -1.41
N VAL A 133 -25.24 10.14 -2.30
CA VAL A 133 -26.32 11.14 -2.11
C VAL A 133 -27.66 10.43 -1.91
N TRP A 134 -28.02 9.49 -2.79
CA TRP A 134 -29.26 8.74 -2.66
C TRP A 134 -29.35 7.96 -1.33
N ARG A 135 -28.24 7.36 -0.89
CA ARG A 135 -28.15 6.55 0.33
C ARG A 135 -28.24 7.35 1.63
N TYR A 136 -27.68 8.57 1.67
CA TYR A 136 -27.52 9.34 2.92
C TYR A 136 -28.30 10.65 2.98
N LEU A 137 -28.90 11.09 1.88
CA LEU A 137 -29.77 12.26 1.81
C LEU A 137 -31.15 11.84 1.31
N ASP A 138 -31.75 10.86 1.99
CA ASP A 138 -33.16 10.44 1.87
C ASP A 138 -33.67 10.20 0.43
N GLY A 139 -32.87 9.50 -0.38
CA GLY A 139 -33.22 9.17 -1.76
C GLY A 139 -33.04 10.32 -2.77
N THR A 140 -32.43 11.45 -2.36
CA THR A 140 -32.09 12.57 -3.24
C THR A 140 -31.35 12.09 -4.49
N THR A 141 -31.74 12.60 -5.66
CA THR A 141 -31.08 12.33 -6.93
C THR A 141 -30.33 13.55 -7.41
N ILE A 142 -29.17 13.32 -8.02
CA ILE A 142 -28.42 14.35 -8.76
C ILE A 142 -28.54 14.07 -10.25
N GLY A 143 -28.66 15.14 -11.04
CA GLY A 143 -28.70 15.05 -12.49
C GLY A 143 -27.39 14.49 -13.06
N LYS A 144 -27.42 14.13 -14.35
CA LYS A 144 -26.27 13.62 -15.12
C LYS A 144 -25.96 14.45 -16.36
N GLU A 145 -26.72 15.52 -16.59
CA GLU A 145 -26.95 15.99 -17.96
C GLU A 145 -25.69 16.63 -18.58
N GLU A 146 -24.77 17.08 -17.74
CA GLU A 146 -23.46 17.62 -18.13
C GLU A 146 -22.29 16.67 -17.84
N GLN A 147 -22.54 15.44 -17.37
CA GLN A 147 -21.48 14.48 -17.02
C GLN A 147 -20.58 14.13 -18.22
N THR A 148 -21.13 14.20 -19.43
CA THR A 148 -20.44 13.88 -20.70
C THR A 148 -20.41 15.05 -21.67
N SER A 149 -20.68 16.28 -21.23
CA SER A 149 -20.60 17.45 -22.10
C SER A 149 -19.16 17.93 -22.30
N ASP A 150 -18.95 18.90 -23.18
CA ASP A 150 -17.61 19.41 -23.49
C ASP A 150 -17.13 20.39 -22.41
N TRP A 151 -16.38 19.85 -21.45
CA TRP A 151 -15.67 20.63 -20.41
C TRP A 151 -14.37 21.28 -20.91
N THR A 152 -14.04 21.16 -22.20
CA THR A 152 -12.85 21.77 -22.82
C THR A 152 -13.16 23.02 -23.65
N ALA A 153 -14.43 23.39 -23.76
CA ALA A 153 -14.89 24.60 -24.42
C ALA A 153 -14.30 25.88 -23.79
N GLU A 154 -14.06 26.92 -24.62
CA GLU A 154 -13.48 28.20 -24.19
C GLU A 154 -14.35 28.93 -23.14
N LYS A 155 -15.67 28.70 -23.19
CA LYS A 155 -16.64 29.18 -22.20
C LYS A 155 -17.58 28.02 -21.87
N LEU A 156 -17.73 27.74 -20.58
CA LEU A 156 -18.72 26.79 -20.09
C LEU A 156 -20.12 27.40 -20.17
N THR A 157 -21.13 26.56 -20.38
CA THR A 157 -22.54 26.98 -20.34
C THR A 157 -23.00 27.24 -18.90
N GLU A 158 -24.10 27.97 -18.75
CA GLU A 158 -24.75 28.13 -17.45
C GLU A 158 -25.17 26.78 -16.85
N SER A 159 -25.65 25.84 -17.69
CA SER A 159 -25.99 24.47 -17.26
C SER A 159 -24.79 23.67 -16.74
N GLN A 160 -23.61 23.79 -17.35
CA GLN A 160 -22.37 23.18 -16.87
C GLN A 160 -21.93 23.78 -15.53
N LEU A 161 -22.00 25.10 -15.38
CA LEU A 161 -21.64 25.78 -14.13
C LEU A 161 -22.59 25.39 -12.99
N ASP A 162 -23.90 25.36 -13.26
CA ASP A 162 -24.92 24.89 -12.33
C ASP A 162 -24.72 23.44 -11.93
N TYR A 163 -24.43 22.56 -12.89
CA TYR A 163 -24.14 21.15 -12.65
C TYR A 163 -22.94 21.00 -11.70
N ALA A 164 -21.82 21.65 -12.01
CA ALA A 164 -20.62 21.60 -11.18
C ALA A 164 -20.85 22.21 -9.78
N ALA A 165 -21.59 23.31 -9.68
CA ALA A 165 -21.91 23.95 -8.41
C ALA A 165 -22.77 23.04 -7.51
N ARG A 166 -23.78 22.38 -8.08
CA ARG A 166 -24.63 21.40 -7.36
C ARG A 166 -23.81 20.20 -6.88
N ASP A 167 -22.93 19.65 -7.73
CA ASP A 167 -22.06 18.51 -7.41
C ASP A 167 -21.04 18.82 -6.28
N VAL A 168 -20.71 20.11 -6.08
CA VAL A 168 -19.88 20.58 -4.95
C VAL A 168 -20.73 20.91 -3.71
N HIS A 169 -21.88 21.56 -3.87
CA HIS A 169 -22.72 21.99 -2.74
C HIS A 169 -23.24 20.79 -1.92
N ILE A 170 -23.72 19.75 -2.60
CA ILE A 170 -24.25 18.52 -1.98
C ILE A 170 -23.21 17.75 -1.13
N LEU A 171 -21.92 18.06 -1.29
CA LEU A 171 -20.86 17.48 -0.47
C LEU A 171 -20.87 18.01 0.97
N LEU A 172 -21.41 19.21 1.22
CA LEU A 172 -21.50 19.79 2.56
C LEU A 172 -22.57 19.06 3.39
N ASP A 173 -23.74 18.82 2.78
CA ASP A 173 -24.83 18.05 3.38
C ASP A 173 -24.39 16.59 3.67
N LEU A 174 -23.71 15.97 2.70
CA LEU A 174 -23.08 14.66 2.88
C LEU A 174 -22.03 14.67 3.99
N GLN A 175 -21.15 15.69 4.04
CA GLN A 175 -20.15 15.81 5.09
C GLN A 175 -20.78 15.78 6.47
N GLU A 176 -21.90 16.49 6.69
CA GLU A 176 -22.56 16.53 7.98
C GLU A 176 -23.10 15.16 8.39
N VAL A 177 -23.86 14.50 7.51
CA VAL A 177 -24.44 13.18 7.78
C VAL A 177 -23.37 12.10 7.96
N LEU A 178 -22.36 12.07 7.09
CA LEU A 178 -21.27 11.10 7.15
C LEU A 178 -20.39 11.31 8.41
N SER A 179 -20.13 12.56 8.80
CA SER A 179 -19.39 12.87 10.03
C SER A 179 -20.15 12.42 11.28
N ARG A 180 -21.47 12.65 11.34
CA ARG A 180 -22.34 12.15 12.42
C ARG A 180 -22.30 10.62 12.50
N LYS A 181 -22.40 9.91 11.36
CA LYS A 181 -22.32 8.43 11.32
C LYS A 181 -20.93 7.91 11.74
N LEU A 182 -19.83 8.55 11.31
CA LEU A 182 -18.47 8.19 11.74
C LEU A 182 -18.27 8.34 13.26
N GLN A 183 -18.83 9.39 13.87
CA GLN A 183 -18.80 9.59 15.32
C GLN A 183 -19.64 8.54 16.06
N GLN A 184 -20.89 8.33 15.65
CA GLN A 184 -21.78 7.29 16.20
C GLN A 184 -21.15 5.90 16.17
N GLN A 185 -20.39 5.59 15.11
CA GLN A 185 -19.71 4.32 14.94
C GLN A 185 -18.29 4.25 15.53
N ASN A 186 -17.83 5.29 16.25
CA ASN A 186 -16.48 5.38 16.81
C ASN A 186 -15.37 5.16 15.76
N LEU A 187 -15.60 5.60 14.52
CA LEU A 187 -14.68 5.45 13.38
C LEU A 187 -13.92 6.74 13.04
N THR A 188 -14.14 7.85 13.75
CA THR A 188 -13.49 9.15 13.48
C THR A 188 -11.97 9.05 13.36
N ARG A 189 -11.29 8.36 14.30
CA ARG A 189 -9.82 8.15 14.24
C ARG A 189 -9.39 7.34 13.01
N VAL A 190 -10.18 6.35 12.62
CA VAL A 190 -9.90 5.50 11.44
C VAL A 190 -10.01 6.33 10.18
N ALA A 191 -11.09 7.11 10.09
CA ALA A 191 -11.31 8.05 9.02
C ALA A 191 -10.15 9.06 8.93
N GLU A 192 -9.72 9.67 10.04
CA GLU A 192 -8.53 10.54 10.09
C GLU A 192 -7.24 9.86 9.60
N ILE A 193 -6.99 8.60 9.96
CA ILE A 193 -5.82 7.85 9.46
C ILE A 193 -5.85 7.75 7.93
N GLU A 194 -7.01 7.40 7.36
CA GLU A 194 -7.21 7.37 5.92
C GLU A 194 -7.01 8.77 5.32
N PHE A 195 -7.72 9.77 5.84
CA PHE A 195 -7.70 11.15 5.36
C PHE A 195 -6.30 11.75 5.29
N ASN A 196 -5.48 11.49 6.31
CA ASN A 196 -4.13 12.01 6.40
C ASN A 196 -3.12 11.26 5.52
N CYS A 197 -3.38 10.00 5.13
CA CYS A 197 -2.50 9.25 4.21
C CYS A 197 -2.75 9.58 2.73
N LEU A 198 -3.95 10.09 2.40
CA LEU A 198 -4.39 10.37 1.03
C LEU A 198 -3.49 11.31 0.20
N PRO A 199 -2.84 12.35 0.77
CA PRO A 199 -1.82 13.13 0.06
C PRO A 199 -0.60 12.29 -0.34
N ALA A 200 -0.14 11.37 0.52
CA ALA A 200 0.98 10.48 0.20
C ALA A 200 0.65 9.58 -0.99
N THR A 201 -0.58 9.04 -1.04
CA THR A 201 -1.09 8.30 -2.20
C THR A 201 -0.97 9.11 -3.48
N MET A 202 -1.45 10.37 -3.49
CA MET A 202 -1.36 11.24 -4.67
C MET A 202 0.09 11.55 -5.05
N MET A 203 0.97 11.76 -4.07
CA MET A 203 2.40 12.01 -4.32
C MET A 203 3.06 10.82 -4.98
N MET A 204 2.81 9.59 -4.53
CA MET A 204 3.36 8.38 -5.16
C MET A 204 2.86 8.18 -6.60
N GLU A 205 1.55 8.36 -6.84
CA GLU A 205 0.96 8.25 -8.18
C GLU A 205 1.51 9.31 -9.15
N LEU A 206 1.60 10.57 -8.72
CA LEU A 206 2.09 11.69 -9.53
C LEU A 206 3.61 11.66 -9.73
N ALA A 207 4.38 11.28 -8.72
CA ALA A 207 5.83 11.17 -8.83
C ALA A 207 6.21 9.99 -9.72
N GLY A 208 5.62 8.81 -9.49
CA GLY A 208 6.00 7.57 -10.16
C GLY A 208 7.43 7.12 -9.86
N MET A 209 7.76 5.91 -10.30
CA MET A 209 9.08 5.31 -10.11
C MET A 209 9.86 5.33 -11.43
N LYS A 210 11.05 5.93 -11.46
CA LYS A 210 11.90 5.97 -12.66
C LYS A 210 12.48 4.59 -12.97
N VAL A 211 12.52 4.27 -14.26
CA VAL A 211 13.00 2.98 -14.77
C VAL A 211 14.14 3.20 -15.74
N ASP A 212 15.21 2.44 -15.56
CA ASP A 212 16.29 2.29 -16.52
C ASP A 212 15.85 1.31 -17.61
N LEU A 213 15.54 1.83 -18.80
CA LEU A 213 15.08 1.04 -19.94
C LEU A 213 16.15 0.08 -20.47
N GLN A 214 17.44 0.41 -20.32
CA GLN A 214 18.54 -0.45 -20.77
C GLN A 214 18.73 -1.63 -19.80
N LYS A 215 18.62 -1.40 -18.50
CA LYS A 215 18.57 -2.50 -17.50
C LYS A 215 17.32 -3.37 -17.67
N LEU A 216 16.16 -2.76 -17.95
CA LEU A 216 14.91 -3.51 -18.17
C LEU A 216 15.02 -4.48 -19.35
N GLU A 217 15.64 -4.05 -20.44
CA GLU A 217 15.89 -4.87 -21.63
C GLU A 217 16.96 -5.95 -21.39
N THR A 218 18.05 -5.62 -20.69
CA THR A 218 19.08 -6.62 -20.30
C THR A 218 18.49 -7.70 -19.39
N THR A 219 17.74 -7.29 -18.37
CA THR A 219 17.03 -8.19 -17.44
C THR A 219 16.03 -9.07 -18.17
N ARG A 220 15.28 -8.51 -19.14
CA ARG A 220 14.39 -9.27 -20.02
C ARG A 220 15.12 -10.39 -20.75
N ARG A 221 16.19 -10.09 -21.48
CA ARG A 221 16.94 -11.10 -22.25
C ARG A 221 17.52 -12.19 -21.35
N PHE A 222 18.00 -11.82 -20.15
CA PHE A 222 18.43 -12.79 -19.15
C PHE A 222 17.29 -13.74 -18.75
N VAL A 223 16.13 -13.21 -18.35
CA VAL A 223 14.98 -14.03 -17.93
C VAL A 223 14.42 -14.87 -19.08
N GLU A 224 14.41 -14.35 -20.31
CA GLU A 224 14.00 -15.09 -21.51
C GLU A 224 14.93 -16.31 -21.76
N ARG A 225 16.25 -16.11 -21.71
CA ARG A 225 17.22 -17.22 -21.79
C ARG A 225 17.04 -18.24 -20.67
N MET A 226 16.89 -17.80 -19.41
CA MET A 226 16.70 -18.72 -18.28
C MET A 226 15.38 -19.50 -18.38
N CYS A 227 14.33 -18.93 -18.98
CA CYS A 227 13.11 -19.64 -19.35
C CYS A 227 13.36 -20.75 -20.37
N GLU A 228 14.10 -20.47 -21.45
CA GLU A 228 14.42 -21.43 -22.51
C GLU A 228 15.29 -22.59 -22.01
N GLU A 229 16.33 -22.30 -21.24
CA GLU A 229 17.19 -23.29 -20.59
C GLU A 229 16.37 -24.22 -19.67
N ALA A 230 15.55 -23.64 -18.78
CA ALA A 230 14.73 -24.39 -17.84
C ALA A 230 13.65 -25.25 -18.53
N SER A 231 13.06 -24.74 -19.62
CA SER A 231 12.10 -25.44 -20.46
C SER A 231 12.74 -26.63 -21.19
N SER A 232 13.92 -26.41 -21.76
CA SER A 232 14.69 -27.43 -22.47
C SER A 232 15.11 -28.57 -21.53
N ALA A 233 15.59 -28.23 -20.33
CA ALA A 233 15.97 -29.19 -19.30
C ALA A 233 14.79 -30.06 -18.80
N PHE A 234 13.57 -29.51 -18.73
CA PHE A 234 12.38 -30.31 -18.43
C PHE A 234 12.01 -31.23 -19.61
N SER A 235 11.97 -30.66 -20.81
CA SER A 235 11.51 -31.36 -22.02
C SER A 235 12.43 -32.49 -22.45
N ALA A 236 13.73 -32.42 -22.11
CA ALA A 236 14.71 -33.49 -22.33
C ALA A 236 14.33 -34.83 -21.66
N VAL A 237 13.55 -34.80 -20.57
CA VAL A 237 13.14 -36.02 -19.84
C VAL A 237 11.63 -36.29 -19.94
N PHE A 238 10.81 -35.24 -19.85
CA PHE A 238 9.35 -35.36 -19.80
C PHE A 238 8.65 -35.06 -21.14
N GLY A 239 9.40 -34.70 -22.18
CA GLY A 239 8.87 -34.35 -23.50
C GLY A 239 8.38 -32.90 -23.60
N GLN A 240 8.12 -32.45 -24.83
CA GLN A 240 7.62 -31.10 -25.08
C GLN A 240 6.13 -30.99 -24.71
N VAL A 241 5.82 -30.14 -23.72
CA VAL A 241 4.46 -29.79 -23.30
C VAL A 241 4.38 -28.32 -22.89
N ASN A 242 3.18 -27.75 -22.84
CA ASN A 242 3.00 -26.40 -22.29
C ASN A 242 3.21 -26.41 -20.77
N LEU A 243 4.36 -25.92 -20.32
CA LEU A 243 4.77 -25.88 -18.90
C LEU A 243 3.88 -24.97 -18.02
N ASN A 244 3.12 -24.06 -18.66
CA ASN A 244 2.10 -23.24 -18.01
C ASN A 244 0.74 -23.94 -17.88
N SER A 245 0.56 -25.14 -18.44
CA SER A 245 -0.65 -25.96 -18.31
C SER A 245 -0.48 -27.03 -17.22
N PRO A 246 -1.12 -26.89 -16.04
CA PRO A 246 -1.01 -27.88 -14.97
C PRO A 246 -1.44 -29.28 -15.39
N SER A 247 -2.40 -29.39 -16.33
CA SER A 247 -2.91 -30.66 -16.84
C SER A 247 -1.88 -31.37 -17.73
N GLN A 248 -1.30 -30.68 -18.72
CA GLN A 248 -0.29 -31.30 -19.59
C GLN A 248 0.97 -31.68 -18.83
N VAL A 249 1.43 -30.83 -17.90
CA VAL A 249 2.57 -31.15 -17.03
C VAL A 249 2.28 -32.37 -16.15
N LYS A 250 1.08 -32.48 -15.56
CA LYS A 250 0.68 -33.66 -14.78
C LYS A 250 0.70 -34.93 -15.64
N GLN A 251 0.16 -34.88 -16.85
CA GLN A 251 0.17 -36.01 -17.79
C GLN A 251 1.60 -36.43 -18.17
N ALA A 252 2.50 -35.47 -18.46
CA ALA A 252 3.90 -35.74 -18.79
C ALA A 252 4.67 -36.40 -17.63
N LEU A 253 4.46 -35.94 -16.40
CA LEU A 253 5.02 -36.53 -15.18
C LEU A 253 4.50 -37.97 -14.96
N GLN A 254 3.18 -38.17 -15.07
CA GLN A 254 2.55 -39.47 -14.89
C GLN A 254 2.97 -40.49 -15.97
N ALA A 255 3.15 -40.07 -17.23
CA ALA A 255 3.65 -40.90 -18.32
C ALA A 255 5.09 -41.41 -18.10
N LYS A 256 5.86 -40.76 -17.19
CA LYS A 256 7.19 -41.20 -16.74
C LYS A 256 7.15 -41.84 -15.34
N GLY A 257 5.98 -42.25 -14.86
CA GLY A 257 5.81 -42.95 -13.58
C GLY A 257 5.88 -42.05 -12.33
N VAL A 258 5.91 -40.72 -12.49
CA VAL A 258 5.94 -39.79 -11.36
C VAL A 258 4.52 -39.59 -10.83
N LYS A 259 4.22 -40.17 -9.67
CA LYS A 259 2.94 -39.97 -8.96
C LYS A 259 2.88 -38.53 -8.43
N CYS A 260 1.87 -37.78 -8.87
CA CYS A 260 1.55 -36.44 -8.39
C CYS A 260 0.05 -36.14 -8.57
N ASP A 261 -0.58 -35.54 -7.56
CA ASP A 261 -2.01 -35.21 -7.59
C ASP A 261 -2.28 -33.80 -8.12
N SER A 262 -1.38 -32.86 -7.82
CA SER A 262 -1.32 -31.52 -8.41
C SER A 262 0.05 -31.28 -9.04
N THR A 263 0.21 -30.15 -9.73
CA THR A 263 1.55 -29.63 -10.08
C THR A 263 1.86 -28.34 -9.32
N GLY A 264 1.24 -28.11 -8.15
CA GLY A 264 1.53 -26.96 -7.31
C GLY A 264 2.93 -27.04 -6.70
N GLN A 265 3.44 -25.90 -6.23
CA GLN A 265 4.82 -25.79 -5.73
C GLN A 265 5.05 -26.69 -4.49
N GLU A 266 4.00 -26.86 -3.68
CA GLU A 266 3.93 -27.74 -2.51
C GLU A 266 4.09 -29.24 -2.85
N VAL A 267 3.59 -29.68 -4.00
CA VAL A 267 3.76 -31.07 -4.49
C VAL A 267 5.09 -31.24 -5.25
N LEU A 268 5.49 -30.24 -6.04
CA LEU A 268 6.68 -30.33 -6.87
C LEU A 268 8.00 -30.17 -6.10
N LYS A 269 8.07 -29.35 -5.05
CA LYS A 269 9.31 -29.13 -4.28
C LYS A 269 9.86 -30.43 -3.66
N PRO A 270 9.08 -31.27 -2.97
CA PRO A 270 9.56 -32.57 -2.48
C PRO A 270 10.02 -33.51 -3.61
N LEU A 271 9.31 -33.50 -4.75
CA LEU A 271 9.63 -34.34 -5.90
C LEU A 271 10.93 -33.90 -6.61
N ALA A 272 11.30 -32.61 -6.56
CA ALA A 272 12.52 -32.08 -7.15
C ALA A 272 13.80 -32.71 -6.56
N GLY A 273 13.78 -33.14 -5.29
CA GLY A 273 14.89 -33.87 -4.67
C GLY A 273 15.10 -35.28 -5.24
N LYS A 274 14.06 -35.89 -5.84
CA LYS A 274 14.12 -37.20 -6.50
C LYS A 274 14.30 -37.10 -8.01
N TYR A 275 13.81 -36.03 -8.62
CA TYR A 275 13.85 -35.78 -10.06
C TYR A 275 14.36 -34.35 -10.32
N PRO A 276 15.67 -34.16 -10.58
CA PRO A 276 16.25 -32.82 -10.77
C PRO A 276 15.56 -31.97 -11.85
N GLN A 277 14.98 -32.61 -12.88
CA GLN A 277 14.25 -31.93 -13.95
C GLN A 277 12.88 -31.37 -13.48
N ILE A 278 12.36 -31.76 -12.31
CA ILE A 278 11.23 -31.06 -11.68
C ILE A 278 11.69 -29.72 -11.08
N ALA A 279 12.96 -29.59 -10.69
CA ALA A 279 13.51 -28.29 -10.30
C ALA A 279 13.55 -27.31 -11.49
N SER A 280 13.83 -27.78 -12.71
CA SER A 280 13.80 -26.91 -13.89
C SER A 280 12.38 -26.46 -14.25
N LEU A 281 11.33 -27.27 -14.02
CA LEU A 281 9.93 -26.80 -14.11
C LEU A 281 9.62 -25.68 -13.09
N LEU A 282 10.09 -25.82 -11.85
CA LEU A 282 9.93 -24.79 -10.83
C LEU A 282 10.66 -23.50 -11.22
N SER A 283 11.88 -23.60 -11.74
CA SER A 283 12.65 -22.48 -12.29
C SER A 283 11.96 -21.82 -13.48
N TYR A 284 11.47 -22.61 -14.45
CA TYR A 284 10.70 -22.10 -15.59
C TYR A 284 9.50 -21.27 -15.12
N ARG A 285 8.71 -21.77 -14.16
CA ARG A 285 7.55 -21.05 -13.64
C ARG A 285 7.91 -19.78 -12.89
N LYS A 286 9.06 -19.75 -12.20
CA LYS A 286 9.62 -18.52 -11.62
C LYS A 286 9.91 -17.49 -12.74
N TYR A 287 10.71 -17.87 -13.73
CA TYR A 287 11.11 -16.96 -14.80
C TYR A 287 9.92 -16.53 -15.68
N ALA A 288 8.95 -17.40 -15.96
CA ALA A 288 7.72 -17.05 -16.68
C ALA A 288 6.87 -16.02 -15.91
N ALA A 289 6.82 -16.11 -14.58
CA ALA A 289 6.18 -15.09 -13.75
C ALA A 289 6.96 -13.75 -13.77
N MET A 290 8.30 -13.81 -13.80
CA MET A 290 9.16 -12.63 -13.97
C MET A 290 8.96 -11.96 -15.35
N LEU A 291 8.86 -12.72 -16.45
CA LEU A 291 8.56 -12.17 -17.78
C LEU A 291 7.23 -11.43 -17.80
N LYS A 292 6.19 -12.02 -17.22
CA LYS A 292 4.87 -11.36 -17.09
C LYS A 292 4.98 -10.04 -16.31
N LYS A 293 5.84 -9.96 -15.28
CA LYS A 293 6.11 -8.71 -14.58
C LYS A 293 6.88 -7.71 -15.44
N LEU A 294 7.91 -8.14 -16.16
CA LEU A 294 8.63 -7.29 -17.10
C LEU A 294 7.74 -6.78 -18.25
N ASP A 295 6.67 -7.51 -18.61
CA ASP A 295 5.66 -7.03 -19.57
C ASP A 295 4.76 -5.95 -18.98
N GLU A 296 4.33 -6.09 -17.72
CA GLU A 296 3.60 -5.04 -16.99
C GLU A 296 4.40 -3.73 -16.90
N LEU A 297 5.74 -3.81 -16.85
CA LEU A 297 6.66 -2.66 -16.75
C LEU A 297 7.02 -1.99 -18.08
N LYS A 298 6.57 -2.50 -19.24
CA LYS A 298 6.84 -1.88 -20.56
C LYS A 298 6.22 -0.48 -20.72
N ASN A 299 5.17 -0.17 -19.97
CA ASN A 299 4.41 1.08 -20.10
C ASN A 299 5.05 2.24 -19.32
N VAL A 300 6.32 2.54 -19.62
CA VAL A 300 7.02 3.71 -19.08
C VAL A 300 6.52 4.97 -19.77
N HIS A 301 6.17 6.00 -18.99
CA HIS A 301 5.61 7.23 -19.54
C HIS A 301 6.71 8.05 -20.27
N PRO A 302 6.52 8.38 -21.56
CA PRO A 302 7.61 8.81 -22.45
C PRO A 302 8.22 10.17 -22.11
N VAL A 303 7.49 11.04 -21.40
CA VAL A 303 7.99 12.37 -20.99
C VAL A 303 8.73 12.33 -19.66
N THR A 304 8.34 11.42 -18.75
CA THR A 304 8.91 11.37 -17.39
C THR A 304 9.99 10.30 -17.23
N GLY A 305 10.01 9.27 -18.09
CA GLY A 305 10.85 8.08 -17.89
C GLY A 305 10.42 7.25 -16.67
N ARG A 306 9.17 7.40 -16.24
CA ARG A 306 8.63 6.79 -15.01
C ARG A 306 7.42 5.92 -15.25
N ILE A 307 7.25 4.94 -14.38
CA ILE A 307 6.02 4.16 -14.23
C ILE A 307 5.17 4.84 -13.15
N HIS A 308 3.91 5.13 -13.47
CA HIS A 308 2.95 5.79 -12.59
C HIS A 308 1.88 4.78 -12.15
N PRO A 309 2.13 4.00 -11.08
CA PRO A 309 1.14 3.07 -10.55
C PRO A 309 -0.09 3.83 -9.99
N GLN A 310 -1.20 3.12 -9.85
CA GLN A 310 -2.38 3.57 -9.12
C GLN A 310 -2.47 2.87 -7.77
N PHE A 311 -2.65 3.65 -6.70
CA PHE A 311 -2.73 3.18 -5.32
C PHE A 311 -4.12 3.44 -4.75
N ASP A 312 -4.82 2.37 -4.40
CA ASP A 312 -6.10 2.45 -3.72
C ASP A 312 -5.91 2.11 -2.22
N PRO A 313 -6.03 3.10 -1.31
CA PRO A 313 -5.81 2.89 0.12
C PRO A 313 -6.93 2.10 0.80
N LEU A 314 -8.11 1.97 0.19
CA LEU A 314 -9.30 1.37 0.81
C LEU A 314 -9.65 -0.01 0.26
N ASN A 315 -9.04 -0.43 -0.86
CA ASN A 315 -9.49 -1.62 -1.59
C ASN A 315 -9.55 -2.93 -0.77
N ALA A 316 -8.72 -3.10 0.26
CA ALA A 316 -8.81 -4.27 1.15
C ALA A 316 -9.64 -3.96 2.41
N TYR A 317 -10.47 -4.92 2.84
CA TYR A 317 -11.19 -4.85 4.13
C TYR A 317 -10.25 -4.75 5.34
N THR A 318 -8.97 -5.14 5.19
CA THR A 318 -7.92 -4.94 6.19
C THR A 318 -7.50 -3.47 6.32
N GLY A 319 -7.90 -2.59 5.41
CA GLY A 319 -7.29 -1.27 5.24
C GLY A 319 -5.93 -1.32 4.55
N ARG A 320 -5.45 -2.47 4.05
CA ARG A 320 -4.27 -2.52 3.19
C ARG A 320 -4.54 -1.79 1.88
N PHE A 321 -3.53 -1.04 1.41
CA PHE A 321 -3.53 -0.54 0.05
C PHE A 321 -3.57 -1.71 -0.95
N SER A 322 -4.09 -1.43 -2.14
CA SER A 322 -3.78 -2.21 -3.34
C SER A 322 -3.11 -1.34 -4.39
N CYS A 323 -2.28 -1.94 -5.23
CA CYS A 323 -1.54 -1.27 -6.29
C CYS A 323 -1.87 -1.89 -7.65
N SER A 324 -2.01 -1.07 -8.70
CA SER A 324 -2.34 -1.53 -10.06
C SER A 324 -1.77 -0.60 -11.14
N LYS A 325 -1.75 -1.09 -12.39
CA LYS A 325 -1.29 -0.35 -13.59
C LYS A 325 0.12 0.29 -13.49
N PRO A 326 1.19 -0.47 -13.18
CA PRO A 326 1.25 -1.88 -12.82
C PRO A 326 1.27 -2.08 -11.29
N ASN A 327 1.14 -3.32 -10.81
CA ASN A 327 1.21 -3.59 -9.37
C ASN A 327 2.68 -3.66 -8.91
N LEU A 328 3.21 -2.54 -8.38
CA LEU A 328 4.57 -2.46 -7.86
C LEU A 328 4.77 -3.14 -6.49
N GLN A 329 3.71 -3.44 -5.74
CA GLN A 329 3.85 -4.14 -4.46
C GLN A 329 4.29 -5.60 -4.63
N ASN A 330 4.00 -6.19 -5.80
CA ASN A 330 4.30 -7.59 -6.11
C ASN A 330 5.56 -7.75 -7.00
N ILE A 331 6.51 -6.82 -6.95
CA ILE A 331 7.82 -6.98 -7.61
C ILE A 331 8.73 -7.83 -6.71
N PRO A 332 9.22 -8.99 -7.20
CA PRO A 332 10.00 -9.92 -6.38
C PRO A 332 11.29 -9.29 -5.82
N ARG A 333 11.73 -9.76 -4.64
CA ARG A 333 13.14 -9.68 -4.23
C ARG A 333 13.79 -10.97 -4.73
N ASP A 334 14.59 -10.90 -5.78
CA ASP A 334 15.15 -12.08 -6.45
C ASP A 334 16.45 -12.56 -5.77
N GLU A 335 16.33 -13.17 -4.58
CA GLU A 335 17.47 -13.60 -3.72
C GLU A 335 18.50 -14.54 -4.39
N ASN A 336 18.15 -15.18 -5.51
CA ASN A 336 18.98 -16.14 -6.25
C ASN A 336 19.34 -15.68 -7.67
N VAL A 337 19.19 -14.39 -7.96
CA VAL A 337 19.64 -13.73 -9.19
C VAL A 337 20.67 -12.68 -8.77
N GLY A 338 21.66 -12.37 -9.60
CA GLY A 338 22.57 -11.27 -9.29
C GLY A 338 21.80 -9.96 -9.13
N VAL A 339 22.35 -9.05 -8.33
CA VAL A 339 21.66 -7.79 -7.97
C VAL A 339 21.26 -7.03 -9.22
N ASP A 340 22.16 -6.95 -10.21
CA ASP A 340 21.96 -6.23 -11.48
C ASP A 340 20.96 -6.88 -12.45
N GLU A 341 20.77 -8.21 -12.40
CA GLU A 341 19.76 -8.91 -13.22
C GLU A 341 18.40 -9.06 -12.51
N SER A 342 18.23 -8.45 -11.34
CA SER A 342 16.94 -8.40 -10.63
C SER A 342 15.99 -7.37 -11.25
N ILE A 343 14.67 -7.63 -11.21
CA ILE A 343 13.66 -6.66 -11.67
C ILE A 343 13.74 -5.35 -10.84
N ARG A 344 14.14 -5.44 -9.56
CA ARG A 344 14.28 -4.26 -8.69
C ARG A 344 15.42 -3.33 -9.11
N ALA A 345 16.52 -3.85 -9.68
CA ALA A 345 17.64 -3.02 -10.15
C ALA A 345 17.31 -2.17 -11.38
N CYS A 346 16.22 -2.50 -12.09
CA CYS A 346 15.68 -1.67 -13.17
C CYS A 346 15.06 -0.36 -12.66
N PHE A 347 14.68 -0.27 -11.38
CA PHE A 347 14.15 0.95 -10.78
C PHE A 347 15.28 1.74 -10.12
N VAL A 348 15.46 2.98 -10.58
CA VAL A 348 16.58 3.86 -10.23
C VAL A 348 16.07 5.26 -9.88
N PRO A 349 16.77 6.03 -9.02
CA PRO A 349 16.40 7.40 -8.71
C PRO A 349 16.59 8.34 -9.91
N GLN A 350 16.00 9.53 -9.81
CA GLN A 350 16.33 10.68 -10.66
C GLN A 350 17.83 10.95 -10.66
N GLU A 351 18.34 11.56 -11.73
CA GLU A 351 19.74 12.00 -11.75
C GLU A 351 20.00 13.01 -10.63
N GLY A 352 21.11 12.87 -9.90
CA GLY A 352 21.41 13.62 -8.68
C GLY A 352 20.65 13.19 -7.40
N PHE A 353 19.80 12.17 -7.47
CA PHE A 353 19.01 11.67 -6.34
C PHE A 353 19.45 10.25 -5.91
N GLN A 354 19.00 9.82 -4.73
CA GLN A 354 19.14 8.49 -4.15
C GLN A 354 17.81 8.01 -3.55
N PHE A 355 17.66 6.70 -3.37
CA PHE A 355 16.57 6.13 -2.60
C PHE A 355 16.95 5.99 -1.12
N VAL A 356 16.00 6.34 -0.26
CA VAL A 356 15.93 5.92 1.14
C VAL A 356 14.86 4.82 1.21
N LEU A 357 15.30 3.61 1.53
CA LEU A 357 14.48 2.39 1.59
C LEU A 357 14.29 2.02 3.06
N ALA A 358 13.06 2.05 3.58
CA ALA A 358 12.79 1.81 5.00
C ALA A 358 11.61 0.85 5.18
N ASP A 359 11.76 -0.25 5.93
CA ASP A 359 10.66 -1.11 6.38
C ASP A 359 10.68 -1.37 7.89
N TYR A 360 9.51 -1.71 8.43
CA TYR A 360 9.39 -2.07 9.84
C TYR A 360 9.95 -3.48 10.09
N SER A 361 10.97 -3.57 10.94
CA SER A 361 11.59 -4.84 11.32
C SER A 361 10.56 -5.75 12.00
N GLN A 362 10.09 -6.77 11.28
CA GLN A 362 9.14 -7.78 11.78
C GLN A 362 7.82 -7.21 12.35
N ALA A 363 7.25 -6.18 11.70
CA ALA A 363 6.03 -5.49 12.14
C ALA A 363 4.90 -6.42 12.60
N GLU A 364 4.57 -7.44 11.78
CA GLU A 364 3.48 -8.38 12.07
C GLU A 364 3.72 -9.19 13.37
N LEU A 365 4.97 -9.56 13.68
CA LEU A 365 5.31 -10.26 14.93
C LEU A 365 5.23 -9.34 16.15
N ARG A 366 5.63 -8.07 15.99
CA ARG A 366 5.53 -7.04 17.04
C ARG A 366 4.07 -6.71 17.35
N ILE A 367 3.24 -6.59 16.31
CA ILE A 367 1.79 -6.41 16.43
C ILE A 367 1.14 -7.65 17.07
N ALA A 368 1.52 -8.87 16.68
CA ALA A 368 1.01 -10.09 17.30
C ALA A 368 1.37 -10.18 18.79
N ALA A 369 2.56 -9.73 19.20
CA ALA A 369 2.96 -9.63 20.60
C ALA A 369 2.11 -8.60 21.38
N GLU A 370 1.79 -7.44 20.77
CA GLU A 370 0.90 -6.44 21.38
C GLU A 370 -0.58 -6.90 21.44
N ILE A 371 -1.07 -7.67 20.46
CA ILE A 371 -2.44 -8.19 20.49
C ILE A 371 -2.58 -9.35 21.48
N SER A 372 -1.63 -10.28 21.50
CA SER A 372 -1.64 -11.43 22.42
C SER A 372 -1.23 -11.08 23.85
N GLN A 373 -0.58 -9.92 24.06
CA GLN A 373 0.03 -9.51 25.33
C GLN A 373 1.01 -10.56 25.88
N ASP A 374 1.70 -11.29 24.99
CA ASP A 374 2.67 -12.31 25.41
C ASP A 374 3.90 -11.68 26.06
N ARG A 375 4.05 -11.95 27.36
CA ARG A 375 5.12 -11.37 28.20
C ARG A 375 6.52 -11.73 27.72
N LEU A 376 6.72 -12.90 27.10
CA LEU A 376 8.03 -13.32 26.61
C LEU A 376 8.34 -12.62 25.28
N MET A 377 7.41 -12.59 24.32
CA MET A 377 7.59 -11.83 23.08
C MET A 377 7.85 -10.34 23.35
N ILE A 378 7.05 -9.73 24.25
CA ILE A 378 7.24 -8.33 24.66
C ILE A 378 8.64 -8.13 25.27
N LYS A 379 9.09 -9.01 26.16
CA LYS A 379 10.43 -8.93 26.78
C LYS A 379 11.53 -9.00 25.72
N VAL A 380 11.43 -9.93 24.77
CA VAL A 380 12.41 -10.16 23.69
C VAL A 380 12.58 -8.90 22.83
N PHE A 381 11.46 -8.35 22.34
CA PHE A 381 11.50 -7.11 21.54
C PHE A 381 12.00 -5.91 22.35
N LYS A 382 11.66 -5.80 23.65
CA LYS A 382 12.21 -4.75 24.53
C LYS A 382 13.71 -4.86 24.78
N SER A 383 14.29 -6.05 24.65
CA SER A 383 15.73 -6.29 24.83
C SER A 383 16.52 -6.34 23.52
N GLY A 384 15.90 -6.06 22.37
CA GLY A 384 16.55 -6.17 21.05
C GLY A 384 17.00 -7.59 20.69
N GLN A 385 16.39 -8.61 21.29
CA GLN A 385 16.75 -10.01 21.04
C GLN A 385 15.99 -10.57 19.83
N ASP A 386 16.63 -11.48 19.09
CA ASP A 386 16.02 -12.12 17.93
C ASP A 386 14.98 -13.17 18.36
N LEU A 387 13.70 -12.86 18.09
CA LEU A 387 12.58 -13.75 18.41
C LEU A 387 12.63 -15.08 17.65
N HIS A 388 13.19 -15.13 16.44
CA HIS A 388 13.35 -16.38 15.69
C HIS A 388 14.45 -17.26 16.31
N GLN A 389 15.58 -16.69 16.72
CA GLN A 389 16.61 -17.45 17.45
C GLN A 389 16.08 -17.97 18.79
N LEU A 390 15.31 -17.16 19.54
CA LEU A 390 14.68 -17.65 20.76
C LEU A 390 13.67 -18.78 20.48
N THR A 391 12.79 -18.64 19.49
CA THR A 391 11.86 -19.71 19.11
C THR A 391 12.63 -20.99 18.76
N ALA A 392 13.71 -20.90 17.97
CA ALA A 392 14.54 -22.05 17.62
C ALA A 392 15.14 -22.71 18.88
N SER A 393 15.75 -21.92 19.77
CA SER A 393 16.29 -22.38 21.06
C SER A 393 15.25 -23.12 21.92
N ARG A 394 14.03 -22.59 22.00
CA ARG A 394 12.95 -23.17 22.82
C ARG A 394 12.31 -24.41 22.21
N VAL A 395 12.18 -24.45 20.89
CA VAL A 395 11.52 -25.55 20.16
C VAL A 395 12.47 -26.72 19.91
N LEU A 396 13.76 -26.46 19.69
CA LEU A 396 14.81 -27.47 19.47
C LEU A 396 15.57 -27.84 20.76
N GLU A 397 15.26 -27.17 21.87
CA GLU A 397 15.89 -27.36 23.19
C GLU A 397 17.43 -27.19 23.18
N LYS A 398 17.90 -26.23 22.37
CA LYS A 398 19.33 -25.88 22.22
C LYS A 398 19.64 -24.51 22.84
N PRO A 399 20.88 -24.30 23.33
CA PRO A 399 21.37 -22.97 23.70
C PRO A 399 21.25 -21.97 22.52
N ILE A 400 20.91 -20.71 22.81
CA ILE A 400 20.59 -19.71 21.78
C ILE A 400 21.82 -19.33 20.91
N ASP A 401 23.01 -19.40 21.50
CA ASP A 401 24.33 -19.22 20.89
C ASP A 401 24.74 -20.38 19.97
N GLN A 402 24.04 -21.52 20.04
CA GLN A 402 24.26 -22.70 19.19
C GLN A 402 23.24 -22.83 18.07
N ILE A 403 22.33 -21.87 17.91
CA ILE A 403 21.31 -21.88 16.85
C ILE A 403 21.93 -21.49 15.52
N THR A 404 21.88 -22.42 14.56
CA THR A 404 22.32 -22.22 13.19
C THR A 404 21.33 -21.38 12.37
N SER A 405 21.78 -20.80 11.26
CA SER A 405 20.93 -20.00 10.36
C SER A 405 19.74 -20.78 9.79
N SER A 406 19.90 -22.08 9.52
CA SER A 406 18.81 -22.95 9.04
C SER A 406 17.78 -23.25 10.14
N GLU A 407 18.21 -23.41 11.39
CA GLU A 407 17.32 -23.56 12.55
C GLU A 407 16.55 -22.27 12.84
N ARG A 408 17.20 -21.10 12.70
CA ARG A 408 16.54 -19.80 12.72
C ARG A 408 15.51 -19.67 11.59
N GLN A 409 15.79 -20.18 10.40
CA GLN A 409 14.85 -20.20 9.27
C GLN A 409 13.66 -21.15 9.53
N CYS A 410 13.87 -22.30 10.16
CA CYS A 410 12.79 -23.14 10.68
C CYS A 410 11.90 -22.36 11.66
N ALA A 411 12.49 -21.71 12.65
CA ALA A 411 11.76 -20.88 13.61
C ALA A 411 11.05 -19.65 12.98
N LYS A 412 11.53 -19.15 11.84
CA LYS A 412 10.81 -18.16 11.02
C LYS A 412 9.51 -18.76 10.46
N ALA A 413 9.55 -19.96 9.89
CA ALA A 413 8.36 -20.68 9.45
C ALA A 413 7.38 -20.96 10.61
N LEU A 414 7.89 -21.38 11.77
CA LEU A 414 7.09 -21.63 12.97
C LEU A 414 6.39 -20.36 13.46
N ASN A 415 7.12 -19.24 13.62
CA ASN A 415 6.54 -17.98 14.10
C ASN A 415 5.40 -17.50 13.18
N PHE A 416 5.63 -17.43 11.87
CA PHE A 416 4.60 -16.95 10.93
C PHE A 416 3.44 -17.94 10.74
N GLY A 417 3.68 -19.25 10.76
CA GLY A 417 2.62 -20.25 10.62
C GLY A 417 1.74 -20.36 11.89
N LEU A 418 2.36 -20.42 13.06
CA LEU A 418 1.67 -20.71 14.32
C LEU A 418 0.94 -19.50 14.89
N ILE A 419 1.48 -18.28 14.79
CA ILE A 419 0.76 -17.05 15.18
C ILE A 419 -0.56 -16.91 14.41
N TYR A 420 -0.55 -17.32 13.14
CA TYR A 420 -1.67 -17.31 12.20
C TYR A 420 -2.55 -18.58 12.23
N GLY A 421 -2.37 -19.42 13.25
CA GLY A 421 -3.31 -20.50 13.57
C GLY A 421 -3.19 -21.76 12.70
N MET A 422 -2.08 -21.96 12.00
CA MET A 422 -1.87 -23.21 11.25
C MET A 422 -1.84 -24.43 12.18
N GLY A 423 -2.63 -25.45 11.84
CA GLY A 423 -2.47 -26.81 12.36
C GLY A 423 -1.25 -27.51 11.76
N SER A 424 -0.84 -28.63 12.34
CA SER A 424 0.48 -29.25 12.13
C SER A 424 0.73 -29.71 10.68
N SER A 425 -0.23 -30.39 10.04
CA SER A 425 -0.17 -30.71 8.60
C SER A 425 0.06 -29.45 7.73
N GLY A 426 -0.70 -28.39 8.00
CA GLY A 426 -0.59 -27.11 7.29
C GLY A 426 0.74 -26.39 7.55
N LEU A 427 1.26 -26.50 8.79
CA LEU A 427 2.55 -25.94 9.18
C LEU A 427 3.71 -26.64 8.46
N ALA A 428 3.70 -27.98 8.38
CA ALA A 428 4.71 -28.75 7.66
C ALA A 428 4.72 -28.40 6.17
N ALA A 429 3.53 -28.32 5.54
CA ALA A 429 3.39 -27.89 4.15
C ALA A 429 3.84 -26.44 3.93
N TYR A 430 3.53 -25.52 4.84
CA TYR A 430 3.94 -24.11 4.79
C TYR A 430 5.47 -23.94 4.95
N ALA A 431 6.08 -24.61 5.93
CA ALA A 431 7.52 -24.56 6.17
C ALA A 431 8.32 -25.09 4.97
N SER A 432 7.88 -26.21 4.39
CA SER A 432 8.49 -26.78 3.18
C SER A 432 8.29 -25.87 1.95
N SER A 433 7.05 -25.42 1.70
CA SER A 433 6.72 -24.66 0.50
C SER A 433 7.26 -23.23 0.49
N GLN A 434 7.25 -22.52 1.62
CA GLN A 434 7.66 -21.10 1.71
C GLN A 434 9.10 -20.94 2.17
N PHE A 435 9.58 -21.75 3.11
CA PHE A 435 10.91 -21.60 3.71
C PHE A 435 11.91 -22.67 3.29
N GLY A 436 11.50 -23.70 2.55
CA GLY A 436 12.38 -24.82 2.18
C GLY A 436 12.77 -25.71 3.37
N VAL A 437 12.00 -25.67 4.45
CA VAL A 437 12.25 -26.43 5.68
C VAL A 437 11.31 -27.64 5.73
N PRO A 438 11.76 -28.83 5.31
CA PRO A 438 10.96 -30.05 5.46
C PRO A 438 10.88 -30.44 6.94
N MET A 439 9.70 -30.90 7.36
CA MET A 439 9.45 -31.53 8.65
C MET A 439 8.30 -32.53 8.51
N THR A 440 8.30 -33.57 9.34
CA THR A 440 7.16 -34.48 9.46
C THR A 440 5.99 -33.82 10.20
N GLU A 441 4.78 -34.36 10.05
CA GLU A 441 3.61 -33.88 10.80
C GLU A 441 3.80 -34.06 12.32
N THR A 442 4.40 -35.17 12.76
CA THR A 442 4.76 -35.43 14.16
C THR A 442 5.76 -34.42 14.71
N GLU A 443 6.75 -33.98 13.92
CA GLU A 443 7.65 -32.89 14.31
C GLU A 443 6.90 -31.55 14.39
N ALA A 444 6.03 -31.27 13.42
CA ALA A 444 5.20 -30.06 13.42
C ALA A 444 4.28 -30.00 14.65
N ASP A 445 3.66 -31.11 15.07
CA ASP A 445 2.89 -31.23 16.31
C ASP A 445 3.75 -30.93 17.55
N ARG A 446 4.91 -31.57 17.67
CA ARG A 446 5.85 -31.34 18.78
C ARG A 446 6.31 -29.88 18.85
N TYR A 447 6.67 -29.29 17.70
CA TYR A 447 7.10 -27.91 17.61
C TYR A 447 5.97 -26.93 17.91
N ARG A 448 4.74 -27.26 17.49
CA ARG A 448 3.53 -26.51 17.78
C ARG A 448 3.26 -26.44 19.28
N GLU A 449 3.25 -27.56 20.01
CA GLU A 449 3.01 -27.52 21.46
C GLU A 449 4.14 -26.78 22.21
N LYS A 450 5.42 -27.04 21.89
CA LYS A 450 6.55 -26.30 22.47
C LYS A 450 6.47 -24.79 22.24
N PHE A 451 5.99 -24.36 21.07
CA PHE A 451 5.75 -22.95 20.76
C PHE A 451 4.66 -22.34 21.67
N PHE A 452 3.51 -23.00 21.82
CA PHE A 452 2.40 -22.46 22.65
C PHE A 452 2.65 -22.59 24.16
N ASP A 453 3.52 -23.49 24.60
CA ASP A 453 4.02 -23.55 25.99
C ASP A 453 5.00 -22.43 26.31
N THR A 454 5.80 -22.03 25.31
CA THR A 454 6.74 -20.91 25.36
C THR A 454 5.98 -19.57 25.32
N TYR A 455 5.04 -19.40 24.39
CA TYR A 455 4.30 -18.17 24.15
C TYR A 455 2.84 -18.29 24.63
N ARG A 456 2.68 -18.35 25.97
CA ARG A 456 1.38 -18.56 26.63
C ARG A 456 0.35 -17.46 26.37
N GLY A 457 0.79 -16.23 26.10
CA GLY A 457 -0.10 -15.14 25.68
C GLY A 457 -0.71 -15.40 24.30
N VAL A 458 0.08 -15.95 23.38
CA VAL A 458 -0.41 -16.38 22.05
C VAL A 458 -1.37 -17.56 22.20
N ARG A 459 -1.08 -18.54 23.06
CA ARG A 459 -2.04 -19.63 23.40
C ARG A 459 -3.37 -19.06 23.93
N THR A 460 -3.29 -18.16 24.91
CA THR A 460 -4.46 -17.49 25.52
C THR A 460 -5.28 -16.70 24.49
N TRP A 461 -4.64 -16.01 23.55
CA TRP A 461 -5.32 -15.29 22.48
C TRP A 461 -6.02 -16.25 21.50
N HIS A 462 -5.34 -17.31 21.09
CA HIS A 462 -5.91 -18.34 20.21
C HIS A 462 -7.12 -19.01 20.84
N ASP A 463 -7.04 -19.37 22.12
CA ASP A 463 -8.13 -20.07 22.80
C ASP A 463 -9.36 -19.16 23.00
N LYS A 464 -9.17 -17.85 23.23
CA LYS A 464 -10.27 -16.87 23.20
C LYS A 464 -10.98 -16.82 21.84
N GLU A 465 -10.23 -16.80 20.75
CA GLU A 465 -10.79 -16.77 19.38
C GLU A 465 -11.36 -18.13 18.92
N LYS A 466 -11.05 -19.24 19.61
CA LYS A 466 -11.74 -20.53 19.46
C LYS A 466 -13.03 -20.58 20.28
N LEU A 467 -13.01 -20.07 21.51
CA LEU A 467 -14.16 -20.06 22.43
C LEU A 467 -15.30 -19.15 21.99
N ASN A 468 -15.02 -18.12 21.19
CA ASN A 468 -16.04 -17.28 20.56
C ASN A 468 -16.00 -17.40 19.02
N PRO A 469 -16.43 -18.54 18.44
CA PRO A 469 -16.36 -18.77 17.01
C PRO A 469 -17.42 -18.00 16.21
N HIS A 470 -18.43 -17.46 16.89
CA HIS A 470 -19.53 -16.65 16.34
C HIS A 470 -19.34 -15.15 16.56
N ARG A 471 -18.15 -14.72 17.01
CA ARG A 471 -17.80 -13.30 17.11
C ARG A 471 -17.97 -12.64 15.74
N GLU A 472 -18.95 -11.75 15.62
CA GLU A 472 -19.25 -11.07 14.35
C GLU A 472 -18.27 -9.93 14.06
N GLU A 473 -17.78 -9.25 15.10
CA GLU A 473 -16.98 -8.03 14.98
C GLU A 473 -15.76 -7.97 15.91
N LEU A 474 -14.69 -7.32 15.44
CA LEU A 474 -13.53 -6.91 16.24
C LEU A 474 -13.13 -5.47 15.90
N ARG A 475 -12.83 -4.65 16.93
CA ARG A 475 -12.16 -3.36 16.74
C ARG A 475 -10.69 -3.45 17.06
N THR A 476 -9.85 -2.99 16.13
CA THR A 476 -8.39 -2.93 16.30
C THR A 476 -7.99 -1.75 17.21
N ARG A 477 -6.71 -1.67 17.56
CA ARG A 477 -6.15 -0.59 18.39
C ARG A 477 -6.20 0.81 17.76
N SER A 478 -6.37 0.91 16.44
CA SER A 478 -6.62 2.17 15.74
C SER A 478 -8.09 2.62 15.80
N GLY A 479 -9.00 1.71 16.19
CA GLY A 479 -10.45 1.87 16.11
C GLY A 479 -11.11 1.13 14.94
N ARG A 480 -10.31 0.65 13.95
CA ARG A 480 -10.83 0.00 12.73
C ARG A 480 -11.67 -1.21 13.06
N LEU A 481 -12.90 -1.23 12.56
CA LEU A 481 -13.85 -2.32 12.69
C LEU A 481 -13.56 -3.41 11.65
N ILE A 482 -13.58 -4.65 12.10
CA ILE A 482 -13.37 -5.85 11.28
C ILE A 482 -14.58 -6.73 11.44
N HIS A 483 -15.28 -6.95 10.33
CA HIS A 483 -16.32 -7.97 10.22
C HIS A 483 -15.69 -9.35 10.06
N PHE A 484 -16.16 -10.29 10.87
CA PHE A 484 -15.73 -11.70 10.88
C PHE A 484 -16.74 -12.64 10.22
N ALA A 485 -17.87 -12.13 9.72
CA ALA A 485 -18.81 -12.87 8.88
C ALA A 485 -18.07 -13.59 7.74
N GLY A 486 -18.30 -14.91 7.62
CA GLY A 486 -17.64 -15.78 6.62
C GLY A 486 -16.14 -16.03 6.82
N LYS A 487 -15.51 -15.57 7.91
CA LYS A 487 -14.07 -15.77 8.16
C LYS A 487 -13.77 -16.99 9.03
N GLY A 488 -12.86 -17.83 8.55
CA GLY A 488 -12.31 -18.95 9.32
C GLY A 488 -11.38 -18.50 10.46
N PHE A 489 -11.07 -19.40 11.40
CA PHE A 489 -10.22 -19.15 12.58
C PHE A 489 -8.89 -18.45 12.24
N THR A 490 -8.17 -18.95 11.23
CA THR A 490 -6.90 -18.34 10.77
C THR A 490 -7.11 -16.91 10.27
N GLN A 491 -8.16 -16.64 9.49
CA GLN A 491 -8.48 -15.29 9.02
C GLN A 491 -8.85 -14.34 10.16
N ARG A 492 -9.49 -14.82 11.24
CA ARG A 492 -9.78 -14.02 12.44
C ARG A 492 -8.53 -13.65 13.23
N LEU A 493 -7.51 -14.51 13.27
CA LEU A 493 -6.20 -14.19 13.85
C LEU A 493 -5.39 -13.22 12.98
N ASN A 494 -5.43 -13.41 11.66
CA ASN A 494 -4.58 -12.66 10.72
C ASN A 494 -5.11 -11.25 10.48
N THR A 495 -6.43 -11.08 10.32
CA THR A 495 -7.03 -9.78 9.94
C THR A 495 -6.65 -8.66 10.92
N PRO A 496 -6.74 -8.81 12.25
CA PRO A 496 -6.37 -7.76 13.20
C PRO A 496 -4.90 -7.35 13.13
N VAL A 497 -3.99 -8.31 12.90
CA VAL A 497 -2.55 -8.06 12.74
C VAL A 497 -2.29 -7.26 11.46
N GLN A 498 -2.86 -7.73 10.34
CA GLN A 498 -2.70 -7.10 9.02
C GLN A 498 -3.32 -5.70 8.97
N SER A 499 -4.45 -5.49 9.66
CA SER A 499 -5.10 -4.19 9.74
C SER A 499 -4.31 -3.18 10.55
N LEU A 500 -3.79 -3.56 11.73
CA LEU A 500 -2.99 -2.63 12.52
C LEU A 500 -1.66 -2.28 11.82
N ALA A 501 -1.08 -3.21 11.05
CA ALA A 501 0.08 -2.93 10.19
C ALA A 501 -0.25 -1.94 9.07
N ALA A 502 -1.44 -2.06 8.46
CA ALA A 502 -1.91 -1.14 7.43
C ALA A 502 -2.18 0.27 7.99
N ASP A 503 -2.71 0.38 9.21
CA ASP A 503 -2.89 1.66 9.88
C ASP A 503 -1.56 2.30 10.27
N LEU A 504 -0.59 1.49 10.73
CA LEU A 504 0.75 1.94 11.08
C LEU A 504 1.50 2.56 9.89
N ILE A 505 1.46 1.93 8.70
CA ILE A 505 2.09 2.51 7.51
C ILE A 505 1.36 3.77 7.03
N LYS A 506 0.02 3.84 7.16
CA LYS A 506 -0.77 5.04 6.82
C LYS A 506 -0.43 6.24 7.69
N VAL A 507 -0.27 6.03 9.00
CA VAL A 507 0.16 7.08 9.94
C VAL A 507 1.60 7.52 9.61
N ALA A 508 2.52 6.60 9.30
CA ALA A 508 3.88 6.97 8.87
C ALA A 508 3.89 7.83 7.60
N LEU A 509 3.14 7.42 6.57
CA LEU A 509 2.98 8.19 5.33
C LEU A 509 2.41 9.60 5.57
N ALA A 510 1.41 9.73 6.46
CA ALA A 510 0.85 11.02 6.86
C ALA A 510 1.87 11.94 7.55
N ILE A 511 2.72 11.38 8.42
CA ILE A 511 3.80 12.14 9.09
C ILE A 511 4.87 12.55 8.07
N LEU A 512 5.25 11.63 7.17
CA LEU A 512 6.25 11.87 6.11
C LEU A 512 5.84 13.02 5.18
N VAL A 513 4.59 13.06 4.72
CA VAL A 513 4.07 14.17 3.87
C VAL A 513 4.37 15.53 4.49
N ARG A 514 4.18 15.67 5.82
CA ARG A 514 4.42 16.92 6.55
C ARG A 514 5.92 17.17 6.76
N LYS A 515 6.72 16.14 7.05
CA LYS A 515 8.17 16.29 7.29
C LYS A 515 8.99 16.50 6.01
N LEU A 516 8.56 16.00 4.86
CA LEU A 516 9.23 16.21 3.56
C LEU A 516 8.80 17.51 2.86
N GLU A 517 7.88 18.26 3.45
CA GLU A 517 7.15 19.38 2.81
C GLU A 517 7.99 20.47 2.10
N GLN A 518 9.21 20.72 2.57
CA GLN A 518 10.09 21.82 2.11
C GLN A 518 11.48 21.31 1.68
N ARG A 519 11.56 20.03 1.29
CA ARG A 519 12.81 19.33 1.00
C ARG A 519 12.77 18.79 -0.42
N GLU A 520 13.92 18.65 -1.07
CA GLU A 520 14.04 17.96 -2.37
C GLU A 520 13.99 16.44 -2.18
N ALA A 521 12.86 15.98 -1.64
CA ALA A 521 12.58 14.58 -1.32
C ALA A 521 11.10 14.27 -1.47
N ARG A 522 10.77 13.08 -1.98
CA ARG A 522 9.40 12.69 -2.33
C ARG A 522 9.14 11.20 -2.06
N ILE A 523 7.97 10.88 -1.53
CA ILE A 523 7.51 9.49 -1.38
C ILE A 523 7.11 9.00 -2.77
N ILE A 524 7.76 7.95 -3.28
CA ILE A 524 7.54 7.42 -4.64
C ILE A 524 6.84 6.07 -4.66
N CYS A 525 6.98 5.25 -3.61
CA CYS A 525 6.35 3.95 -3.53
C CYS A 525 6.14 3.51 -2.08
N MET A 526 5.19 2.60 -1.87
CA MET A 526 4.99 1.90 -0.61
C MET A 526 4.59 0.45 -0.89
N ILE A 527 5.33 -0.48 -0.28
CA ILE A 527 5.22 -1.93 -0.47
C ILE A 527 4.98 -2.59 0.88
N HIS A 528 3.70 -2.78 1.21
CA HIS A 528 3.22 -3.31 2.49
C HIS A 528 3.61 -2.45 3.71
N ASP A 529 4.78 -2.71 4.28
CA ASP A 529 5.40 -2.00 5.41
C ASP A 529 6.70 -1.26 5.02
N GLU A 530 7.14 -1.39 3.76
CA GLU A 530 8.26 -0.65 3.17
C GLU A 530 7.80 0.70 2.58
N VAL A 531 8.48 1.78 2.92
CA VAL A 531 8.40 3.10 2.25
C VAL A 531 9.64 3.30 1.39
N VAL A 532 9.44 3.79 0.17
CA VAL A 532 10.50 4.23 -0.74
C VAL A 532 10.41 5.75 -0.92
N VAL A 533 11.43 6.47 -0.45
CA VAL A 533 11.58 7.92 -0.63
C VAL A 533 12.74 8.19 -1.59
N GLU A 534 12.53 9.06 -2.56
CA GLU A 534 13.56 9.56 -3.49
C GLU A 534 14.01 10.94 -3.00
N SER A 535 15.31 11.12 -2.73
CA SER A 535 15.93 12.32 -2.13
C SER A 535 17.10 12.83 -2.95
N GLU A 536 17.32 14.15 -3.00
CA GLU A 536 18.56 14.72 -3.52
C GLU A 536 19.76 14.23 -2.70
N LYS A 537 20.87 13.84 -3.36
CA LYS A 537 22.08 13.28 -2.73
C LYS A 537 22.65 14.15 -1.61
N SER A 538 22.53 15.47 -1.72
CA SER A 538 23.06 16.44 -0.75
C SER A 538 22.38 16.39 0.63
N ILE A 539 21.12 15.92 0.70
CA ILE A 539 20.30 15.88 1.92
C ILE A 539 19.88 14.46 2.34
N THR A 540 20.28 13.42 1.62
CA THR A 540 19.78 12.04 1.83
C THR A 540 19.93 11.54 3.28
N GLY A 541 21.02 11.87 3.98
CA GLY A 541 21.19 11.51 5.40
C GLY A 541 20.22 12.21 6.36
N GLU A 542 19.77 13.43 6.03
CA GLU A 542 18.68 14.10 6.76
C GLU A 542 17.35 13.39 6.51
N ILE A 543 17.10 13.00 5.25
CA ILE A 543 15.89 12.28 4.86
C ILE A 543 15.83 10.90 5.50
N GLU A 544 16.95 10.18 5.60
CA GLU A 544 17.06 8.90 6.31
C GLU A 544 16.60 9.04 7.77
N ALA A 545 17.15 10.02 8.50
CA ALA A 545 16.77 10.30 9.88
C ALA A 545 15.29 10.70 10.01
N ILE A 546 14.77 11.52 9.09
CA ILE A 546 13.36 11.92 9.03
C ILE A 546 12.44 10.71 8.79
N VAL A 547 12.82 9.82 7.88
CA VAL A 547 12.02 8.64 7.53
C VAL A 547 11.96 7.66 8.70
N LYS A 548 13.12 7.33 9.28
CA LYS A 548 13.21 6.49 10.48
C LYS A 548 12.39 7.06 11.64
N ALA A 549 12.52 8.36 11.92
CA ALA A 549 11.77 9.03 12.96
C ALA A 549 10.25 9.08 12.69
N ALA A 550 9.81 9.27 11.44
CA ALA A 550 8.39 9.27 11.08
C ALA A 550 7.74 7.89 11.24
N MET A 551 8.45 6.83 10.87
CA MET A 551 7.99 5.45 11.04
C MET A 551 7.94 5.03 12.51
N LEU A 552 8.98 5.32 13.30
CA LEU A 552 8.95 5.06 14.75
C LEU A 552 7.81 5.83 15.44
N GLN A 553 7.64 7.11 15.10
CA GLN A 553 6.56 7.96 15.64
C GLN A 553 5.17 7.44 15.30
N ALA A 554 4.98 6.76 14.15
CA ALA A 554 3.68 6.19 13.79
C ALA A 554 3.22 5.06 14.73
N GLY A 555 4.13 4.43 15.46
CA GLY A 555 3.81 3.45 16.50
C GLY A 555 3.19 4.07 17.76
N GLU A 556 3.42 5.36 18.02
CA GLU A 556 2.94 6.06 19.21
C GLU A 556 1.41 6.03 19.26
N GLY A 557 0.87 5.41 20.31
CA GLY A 557 -0.58 5.25 20.47
C GLY A 557 -1.24 4.20 19.55
N LEU A 558 -0.46 3.40 18.82
CA LEU A 558 -0.91 2.15 18.19
C LEU A 558 -0.32 0.92 18.92
N LEU A 559 0.98 0.93 19.19
CA LEU A 559 1.67 -0.03 20.07
C LEU A 559 2.04 0.67 21.38
N THR A 560 2.01 -0.06 22.50
CA THR A 560 2.22 0.51 23.85
C THR A 560 3.28 -0.24 24.64
N HIS A 561 3.41 -1.55 24.42
CA HIS A 561 4.31 -2.43 25.14
C HIS A 561 5.45 -2.92 24.25
N VAL A 562 5.22 -3.04 22.94
CA VAL A 562 6.22 -3.54 21.99
C VAL A 562 6.88 -2.36 21.24
N PRO A 563 8.20 -2.17 21.33
CA PRO A 563 8.88 -1.14 20.56
C PRO A 563 8.91 -1.48 19.07
N LEU A 564 8.68 -0.49 18.21
CA LEU A 564 8.96 -0.61 16.79
C LEU A 564 10.46 -0.48 16.53
N GLU A 565 10.86 -1.02 15.39
CA GLU A 565 12.20 -0.94 14.84
C GLU A 565 12.07 -0.80 13.32
N VAL A 566 13.02 -0.12 12.71
CA VAL A 566 12.99 0.25 11.29
C VAL A 566 14.36 -0.01 10.71
N ASP A 567 14.41 -0.98 9.80
CA ASP A 567 15.55 -1.24 8.94
C ASP A 567 15.53 -0.21 7.81
N ILE A 568 16.67 0.46 7.60
CA ILE A 568 16.78 1.56 6.64
C ILE A 568 18.10 1.49 5.88
N SER A 569 18.05 1.71 4.58
CA SER A 569 19.23 1.79 3.71
C SER A 569 19.13 2.92 2.70
N VAL A 570 20.29 3.42 2.26
CA VAL A 570 20.43 4.35 1.14
C VAL A 570 20.95 3.59 -0.07
N ALA A 571 20.32 3.76 -1.23
CA ALA A 571 20.64 3.00 -2.43
C ALA A 571 20.49 3.78 -3.75
N ASP A 572 21.33 3.46 -4.73
CA ASP A 572 21.23 3.96 -6.11
C ASP A 572 20.30 3.11 -7.01
N SER A 573 19.67 2.06 -6.47
CA SER A 573 18.56 1.33 -7.10
C SER A 573 17.68 0.65 -6.05
N TRP A 574 16.47 0.21 -6.41
CA TRP A 574 15.59 -0.49 -5.46
C TRP A 574 16.05 -1.91 -5.11
N ALA A 575 17.12 -2.41 -5.73
CA ALA A 575 17.77 -3.67 -5.36
C ALA A 575 18.89 -3.50 -4.32
N GLY A 576 19.23 -2.28 -3.89
CA GLY A 576 20.25 -2.02 -2.87
C GLY A 576 19.77 -2.26 -1.42
N LYS A 577 18.98 -3.32 -1.20
CA LYS A 577 18.38 -3.68 0.08
C LYS A 577 18.28 -5.19 0.25
#